data_AF-A0A9Q4HZ36-F1
#
_entry.id   AF-A0A9Q4HZ36-F1
#
_cell.length_a   1.000
_cell.length_b   1.000
_cell.length_c   1.000
_cell.angle_alpha   90.00
_cell.angle_beta   90.00
_cell.angle_gamma   90.00
#
_symmetry.space_group_name_H-M   'P 1'
#
loop_
_entity.id
_entity.type
_entity.pdbx_description
1 polymer ?
#
loop_
_entity_poly.entity_id
_entity_poly.type
_entity_poly.pdbx_seq_one_letter_code
_entity_poly.pdbx_strand_id
1 'polypeptide(L)'
;MSFEFLEVIKGYLPVIAVFVSAFIAFISTIRHKDLERFYKNAEINLEKTIEPMYYKIKYITGISDTNQKLKNINGFFDTYNSKLINISKLGNRQLIELFLETENILNQYISHKDDKTKEVLLSRVRRLHREIEKEYWRLFETIYKDYNWYKKTVDMNYVFRWSLRVSFIVEQTLYAVTWIFFTTLFILVFCQIFGGDVALEPKDFHEKFYVIMLGAFSSLIALYFFMFVNYVFADDTKQKKKFMDYATAGLTSVIDKIHLKIKDWKEKRNEQEREDD
;
A
#
# COMPACT_ATOMS: atom_id res chain seq x y z
N MET A 1 -3.80 -8.75 47.91
CA MET A 1 -3.37 -9.24 46.59
C MET A 1 -1.85 -9.25 46.62
N SER A 2 -1.21 -10.42 46.69
CA SER A 2 0.24 -10.51 46.92
C SER A 2 1.01 -10.00 45.70
N PHE A 3 2.07 -9.22 45.96
CA PHE A 3 2.97 -8.66 44.94
C PHE A 3 3.97 -9.71 44.37
N GLU A 4 3.81 -10.99 44.70
CA GLU A 4 4.72 -12.08 44.30
C GLU A 4 4.86 -12.19 42.78
N PHE A 5 3.78 -11.95 42.03
CA PHE A 5 3.83 -11.92 40.56
C PHE A 5 4.74 -10.81 40.01
N LEU A 6 4.79 -9.65 40.68
CA LEU A 6 5.64 -8.53 40.30
C LEU A 6 7.12 -8.77 40.65
N GLU A 7 7.40 -9.52 41.71
CA GLU A 7 8.77 -9.93 42.06
C GLU A 7 9.33 -10.98 41.09
N VAL A 8 8.50 -11.96 40.70
CA VAL A 8 8.87 -12.94 39.66
C VAL A 8 9.16 -12.23 38.32
N ILE A 9 8.29 -11.30 37.89
CA ILE A 9 8.52 -10.52 36.66
C ILE A 9 9.80 -9.67 36.75
N LYS A 10 10.08 -9.04 37.90
CA LYS A 10 11.32 -8.29 38.11
C LYS A 10 12.57 -9.16 37.96
N GLY A 11 12.54 -10.40 38.43
CA GLY A 11 13.65 -11.35 38.29
C GLY A 11 13.94 -11.75 36.84
N TYR A 12 12.91 -11.85 35.99
CA TYR A 12 13.06 -12.18 34.58
C TYR A 12 13.18 -10.96 33.65
N LEU A 13 12.97 -9.74 34.17
CA LEU A 13 13.03 -8.50 33.39
C LEU A 13 14.34 -8.33 32.59
N PRO A 14 15.54 -8.66 33.14
CA PRO A 14 16.78 -8.57 32.37
C PRO A 14 16.81 -9.54 31.19
N VAL A 15 16.31 -10.77 31.40
CA VAL A 15 16.25 -11.81 30.36
C VAL A 15 15.27 -11.39 29.27
N ILE A 16 14.07 -10.94 29.66
CA ILE A 16 13.05 -10.41 28.73
C ILE A 16 13.62 -9.22 27.95
N ALA A 17 14.32 -8.29 28.61
CA ALA A 17 14.93 -7.14 27.97
C ALA A 17 15.99 -7.55 26.93
N VAL A 18 16.82 -8.56 27.22
CA VAL A 18 17.82 -9.09 26.27
C VAL A 18 17.13 -9.70 25.05
N PHE A 19 16.11 -10.55 25.25
CA PHE A 19 15.39 -11.16 24.13
C PHE A 19 14.65 -10.13 23.28
N VAL A 20 13.98 -9.17 23.90
CA VAL A 20 13.28 -8.08 23.20
C VAL A 20 14.28 -7.21 22.45
N SER A 21 15.43 -6.86 23.05
CA SER A 21 16.46 -6.06 22.39
C SER A 21 17.08 -6.78 21.20
N ALA A 22 17.39 -8.08 21.34
CA ALA A 22 17.90 -8.91 20.24
C ALA A 22 16.87 -9.06 19.11
N PHE A 23 15.59 -9.22 19.45
CA PHE A 23 14.50 -9.30 18.49
C PHE A 23 14.29 -7.98 17.75
N ILE A 24 14.31 -6.85 18.45
CA ILE A 24 14.24 -5.51 17.85
C ILE A 24 15.45 -5.28 16.93
N ALA A 25 16.67 -5.64 17.36
CA ALA A 25 17.88 -5.51 16.56
C ALA A 25 17.83 -6.38 15.30
N PHE A 26 17.34 -7.61 15.41
CA PHE A 26 17.16 -8.54 14.31
C PHE A 26 16.15 -8.03 13.28
N ILE A 27 14.95 -7.63 13.73
CA ILE A 27 13.92 -7.05 12.86
C ILE A 27 14.45 -5.78 12.20
N SER A 28 15.10 -4.90 12.96
CA SER A 28 15.63 -3.65 12.43
C SER A 28 16.68 -3.89 11.35
N THR A 29 17.57 -4.87 11.54
CA THR A 29 18.66 -5.18 10.61
C THR A 29 18.13 -5.82 9.31
N ILE A 30 17.23 -6.80 9.40
CA ILE A 30 16.62 -7.44 8.22
C ILE A 30 15.78 -6.43 7.46
N ARG A 31 14.92 -5.69 8.17
CA ARG A 31 14.06 -4.68 7.55
C ARG A 31 14.90 -3.60 6.84
N HIS A 32 16.04 -3.21 7.41
CA HIS A 32 16.93 -2.24 6.76
C HIS A 32 17.52 -2.79 5.45
N LYS A 33 18.00 -4.04 5.43
CA LYS A 33 18.57 -4.65 4.22
C LYS A 33 17.54 -4.84 3.10
N ASP A 34 16.34 -5.29 3.45
CA ASP A 34 15.26 -5.47 2.48
C ASP A 34 14.78 -4.14 1.90
N LEU A 35 14.72 -3.11 2.75
CA LEU A 35 14.31 -1.76 2.38
C LEU A 35 15.37 -1.07 1.50
N GLU A 36 16.66 -1.24 1.81
CA GLU A 36 17.76 -0.76 0.97
C GLU A 36 17.74 -1.44 -0.42
N ARG A 37 17.54 -2.76 -0.45
CA ARG A 37 17.40 -3.51 -1.70
C ARG A 37 16.18 -3.06 -2.50
N PHE A 38 15.06 -2.79 -1.84
CA PHE A 38 13.86 -2.26 -2.46
C PHE A 38 14.12 -0.90 -3.10
N TYR A 39 14.73 0.04 -2.37
CA TYR A 39 15.04 1.37 -2.88
C TYR A 39 15.97 1.33 -4.09
N LYS A 40 17.04 0.55 -4.01
CA LYS A 40 17.97 0.37 -5.13
C LYS A 40 17.29 -0.20 -6.36
N ASN A 41 16.41 -1.19 -6.19
CA ASN A 41 15.65 -1.76 -7.31
C ASN A 41 14.62 -0.78 -7.87
N ALA A 42 13.95 -0.01 -7.00
CA ALA A 42 12.99 1.01 -7.40
C ALA A 42 13.66 2.11 -8.21
N GLU A 43 14.84 2.58 -7.78
CA GLU A 43 15.67 3.56 -8.49
C GLU A 43 16.08 3.06 -9.87
N ILE A 44 16.62 1.84 -9.94
CA ILE A 44 17.01 1.22 -11.22
C ILE A 44 15.79 1.07 -12.15
N ASN A 45 14.63 0.67 -11.62
CA ASN A 45 13.42 0.52 -12.42
C ASN A 45 12.88 1.87 -12.90
N LEU A 46 12.92 2.90 -12.06
CA LEU A 46 12.55 4.26 -12.41
C LEU A 46 13.43 4.76 -13.56
N GLU A 47 14.74 4.81 -13.35
CA GLU A 47 15.71 5.40 -14.28
C GLU A 47 15.78 4.64 -15.61
N LYS A 48 15.79 3.29 -15.57
CA LYS A 48 16.05 2.48 -16.78
C LYS A 48 14.81 2.06 -17.54
N THR A 49 13.62 2.14 -16.94
CA THR A 49 12.40 1.58 -17.52
C THR A 49 11.26 2.60 -17.53
N ILE A 50 10.80 3.03 -16.36
CA ILE A 50 9.59 3.86 -16.25
C ILE A 50 9.83 5.27 -16.79
N GLU A 51 10.95 5.91 -16.47
CA GLU A 51 11.27 7.27 -16.88
C GLU A 51 11.44 7.41 -18.41
N PRO A 52 12.22 6.56 -19.10
CA PRO A 52 12.29 6.58 -20.56
C PRO A 52 10.93 6.37 -21.23
N MET A 53 10.12 5.43 -20.71
CA MET A 53 8.78 5.16 -21.23
C MET A 53 7.84 6.35 -21.03
N TYR A 54 7.90 7.00 -19.85
CA TYR A 54 7.11 8.19 -19.53
C TYR A 54 7.39 9.33 -20.51
N TYR A 55 8.66 9.70 -20.70
CA TYR A 55 8.99 10.80 -21.60
C TYR A 55 8.66 10.49 -23.05
N LYS A 56 8.89 9.25 -23.51
CA LYS A 56 8.58 8.86 -24.89
C LYS A 56 7.07 8.86 -25.15
N ILE A 57 6.26 8.32 -24.23
CA ILE A 57 4.80 8.32 -24.40
C ILE A 57 4.20 9.71 -24.24
N LYS A 58 4.75 10.54 -23.33
CA LYS A 58 4.36 11.95 -23.18
C LYS A 58 4.57 12.72 -24.48
N TYR A 59 5.75 12.58 -25.09
CA TYR A 59 6.03 13.15 -26.41
C TYR A 59 4.99 12.68 -27.45
N ILE A 60 4.74 11.37 -27.55
CA ILE A 60 3.75 10.81 -28.48
C ILE A 60 2.37 11.41 -28.28
N THR A 61 1.90 11.50 -27.04
CA THR A 61 0.57 12.04 -26.75
C THR A 61 0.43 13.51 -27.14
N GLY A 62 1.51 14.29 -27.05
CA GLY A 62 1.59 15.69 -27.43
C GLY A 62 1.58 15.99 -28.94
N ILE A 63 1.80 14.98 -29.80
CA ILE A 63 1.79 15.18 -31.26
C ILE A 63 0.36 15.49 -31.75
N SER A 64 0.15 16.60 -32.44
CA SER A 64 -1.16 16.95 -33.01
C SER A 64 -1.50 16.11 -34.26
N ASP A 65 -0.51 15.90 -35.13
CA ASP A 65 -0.69 15.10 -36.36
C ASP A 65 -0.91 13.62 -36.04
N THR A 66 -2.03 13.08 -36.51
CA THR A 66 -2.44 11.71 -36.18
C THR A 66 -1.56 10.65 -36.84
N ASN A 67 -1.08 10.88 -38.06
CA ASN A 67 -0.24 9.92 -38.78
C ASN A 67 1.16 9.85 -38.16
N GLN A 68 1.73 11.00 -37.82
CA GLN A 68 2.97 11.11 -37.08
C GLN A 68 2.84 10.48 -35.69
N LYS A 69 1.72 10.71 -34.99
CA LYS A 69 1.43 10.06 -33.70
C LYS A 69 1.44 8.54 -33.82
N LEU A 70 0.75 7.96 -34.80
CA LEU A 70 0.73 6.52 -35.04
C LEU A 70 2.12 5.94 -35.36
N LYS A 71 2.91 6.64 -36.18
CA LYS A 71 4.30 6.23 -36.47
C LYS A 71 5.15 6.16 -35.20
N ASN A 72 5.00 7.15 -34.31
CA ASN A 72 5.75 7.15 -33.05
C ASN A 72 5.20 6.14 -32.03
N ILE A 73 3.90 5.82 -32.05
CA ILE A 73 3.33 4.70 -31.27
C ILE A 73 3.98 3.39 -31.70
N ASN A 74 4.10 3.14 -33.00
CA ASN A 74 4.78 1.94 -33.49
C ASN A 74 6.24 1.89 -33.01
N GLY A 75 6.98 2.99 -33.19
CA GLY A 75 8.36 3.09 -32.72
C GLY A 75 8.53 3.01 -31.20
N PHE A 76 7.48 3.26 -30.40
CA PHE A 76 7.48 3.01 -28.97
C PHE A 76 7.46 1.51 -28.68
N PHE A 77 6.51 0.78 -29.27
CA PHE A 77 6.41 -0.67 -29.07
C PHE A 77 7.54 -1.46 -29.74
N ASP A 78 8.18 -0.94 -30.78
CA ASP A 78 9.41 -1.53 -31.35
C ASP A 78 10.59 -1.47 -30.36
N THR A 79 10.72 -0.35 -29.63
CA THR A 79 11.78 -0.19 -28.63
C THR A 79 11.49 -0.97 -27.36
N TYR A 80 10.21 -1.06 -27.00
CA TYR A 80 9.77 -1.54 -25.70
C TYR A 80 9.04 -2.88 -25.74
N ASN A 81 9.19 -3.63 -26.83
CA ASN A 81 8.47 -4.87 -27.10
C ASN A 81 8.53 -5.83 -25.91
N SER A 82 7.42 -6.53 -25.67
CA SER A 82 7.26 -7.54 -24.62
C SER A 82 8.32 -8.65 -24.63
N LYS A 83 8.94 -8.91 -25.78
CA LYS A 83 10.03 -9.88 -25.97
C LYS A 83 11.42 -9.32 -25.65
N LEU A 84 11.59 -8.00 -25.66
CA LEU A 84 12.89 -7.32 -25.50
C LEU A 84 13.05 -6.70 -24.11
N ILE A 85 11.98 -6.21 -23.49
CA ILE A 85 12.02 -5.77 -22.10
C ILE A 85 11.59 -6.90 -21.19
N ASN A 86 12.26 -6.99 -20.04
CA ASN A 86 11.71 -7.66 -18.89
C ASN A 86 10.52 -6.85 -18.33
N ILE A 87 9.32 -7.03 -18.91
CA ILE A 87 8.07 -6.28 -18.59
C ILE A 87 7.73 -6.36 -17.09
N SER A 88 8.22 -7.38 -16.40
CA SER A 88 8.17 -7.49 -14.94
C SER A 88 8.72 -6.26 -14.20
N LYS A 89 9.67 -5.52 -14.81
CA LYS A 89 10.24 -4.28 -14.28
C LYS A 89 9.27 -3.12 -14.24
N LEU A 90 8.12 -3.20 -14.92
CA LEU A 90 7.04 -2.21 -14.76
C LEU A 90 6.43 -2.25 -13.35
N GLY A 91 6.63 -3.32 -12.58
CA GLY A 91 6.32 -3.38 -11.15
C GLY A 91 4.83 -3.30 -10.79
N ASN A 92 3.95 -3.21 -11.77
CA ASN A 92 2.51 -3.03 -11.58
C ASN A 92 1.73 -3.88 -12.58
N ARG A 93 0.98 -4.87 -12.06
CA ARG A 93 0.21 -5.82 -12.88
C ARG A 93 -0.76 -5.14 -13.83
N GLN A 94 -1.49 -4.11 -13.37
CA GLN A 94 -2.47 -3.41 -14.21
C GLN A 94 -1.79 -2.66 -15.36
N LEU A 95 -0.61 -2.08 -15.10
CA LEU A 95 0.19 -1.43 -16.13
C LEU A 95 0.72 -2.44 -17.15
N ILE A 96 1.15 -3.62 -16.69
CA ILE A 96 1.63 -4.71 -17.56
C ILE A 96 0.49 -5.21 -18.47
N GLU A 97 -0.68 -5.49 -17.90
CA GLU A 97 -1.85 -5.94 -18.67
C GLU A 97 -2.26 -4.88 -19.70
N LEU A 98 -2.33 -3.60 -19.28
CA LEU A 98 -2.64 -2.51 -20.19
C LEU A 98 -1.60 -2.34 -21.31
N PHE A 99 -0.31 -2.53 -21.01
CA PHE A 99 0.75 -2.49 -22.01
C PHE A 99 0.55 -3.58 -23.07
N LEU A 100 0.34 -4.82 -22.64
CA LEU A 100 0.12 -5.97 -23.53
C LEU A 100 -1.17 -5.84 -24.36
N GLU A 101 -2.25 -5.36 -23.76
CA GLU A 101 -3.50 -5.06 -24.47
C GLU A 101 -3.29 -3.99 -25.55
N THR A 102 -2.51 -2.96 -25.24
CA THR A 102 -2.23 -1.87 -26.19
C THR A 102 -1.35 -2.36 -27.34
N GLU A 103 -0.35 -3.21 -27.07
CA GLU A 103 0.48 -3.86 -28.09
C GLU A 103 -0.37 -4.74 -29.03
N ASN A 104 -1.32 -5.52 -28.48
CA ASN A 104 -2.22 -6.34 -29.28
C ASN A 104 -3.11 -5.49 -30.20
N ILE A 105 -3.67 -4.39 -29.69
CA ILE A 105 -4.49 -3.47 -30.49
C ILE A 105 -3.67 -2.79 -31.58
N LEU A 106 -2.40 -2.46 -31.31
CA LEU A 106 -1.49 -1.96 -32.34
C LEU A 106 -1.31 -2.99 -33.47
N ASN A 107 -1.09 -4.27 -33.14
CA ASN A 107 -0.95 -5.33 -34.14
C ASN A 107 -2.24 -5.53 -34.97
N GLN A 108 -3.41 -5.38 -34.34
CA GLN A 108 -4.70 -5.40 -35.04
C GLN A 108 -4.81 -4.21 -36.00
N TYR A 109 -4.43 -3.01 -35.57
CA TYR A 109 -4.43 -1.81 -36.40
C TYR A 109 -3.47 -1.93 -37.60
N ILE A 110 -2.27 -2.47 -37.40
CA ILE A 110 -1.30 -2.67 -38.49
C ILE A 110 -1.86 -3.63 -39.55
N SER A 111 -2.59 -4.67 -39.12
CA SER A 111 -3.19 -5.68 -40.00
C SER A 111 -4.41 -5.17 -40.77
N HIS A 112 -5.35 -4.47 -40.11
CA HIS A 112 -6.64 -4.11 -40.71
C HIS A 112 -6.72 -2.66 -41.19
N LYS A 113 -5.92 -1.76 -40.59
CA LYS A 113 -5.88 -0.31 -40.85
C LYS A 113 -7.25 0.38 -40.84
N ASP A 114 -8.16 -0.09 -39.99
CA ASP A 114 -9.48 0.49 -39.86
C ASP A 114 -9.53 1.67 -38.86
N ASP A 115 -10.43 2.62 -39.10
CA ASP A 115 -10.56 3.82 -38.27
C ASP A 115 -11.05 3.51 -36.84
N LYS A 116 -11.83 2.43 -36.66
CA LYS A 116 -12.32 2.04 -35.34
C LYS A 116 -11.18 1.55 -34.45
N THR A 117 -10.33 0.65 -34.95
CA THR A 117 -9.15 0.16 -34.22
C THR A 117 -8.14 1.29 -33.99
N LYS A 118 -8.02 2.24 -34.93
CA LYS A 118 -7.21 3.46 -34.74
C LYS A 118 -7.67 4.27 -33.54
N GLU A 119 -8.97 4.57 -33.43
CA GLU A 119 -9.51 5.32 -32.29
C GLU A 119 -9.31 4.58 -30.96
N VAL A 120 -9.55 3.27 -30.96
CA VAL A 120 -9.33 2.41 -29.79
C VAL A 120 -7.86 2.43 -29.37
N LEU A 121 -6.94 2.31 -30.33
CA LEU A 121 -5.49 2.38 -30.09
C LEU A 121 -5.10 3.71 -29.45
N LEU A 122 -5.55 4.83 -30.02
CA LEU A 122 -5.24 6.17 -29.50
C LEU A 122 -5.78 6.37 -28.08
N SER A 123 -7.00 5.87 -27.81
CA SER A 123 -7.59 5.90 -26.46
C SER A 123 -6.76 5.08 -25.46
N ARG A 124 -6.34 3.87 -25.86
CA ARG A 124 -5.51 2.98 -25.03
C ARG A 124 -4.12 3.55 -24.76
N VAL A 125 -3.48 4.16 -25.75
CA VAL A 125 -2.19 4.86 -25.56
C VAL A 125 -2.32 6.03 -24.58
N ARG A 126 -3.43 6.80 -24.61
CA ARG A 126 -3.67 7.84 -23.60
C ARG A 126 -3.84 7.26 -22.20
N ARG A 127 -4.54 6.12 -22.07
CA ARG A 127 -4.67 5.41 -20.79
C ARG A 127 -3.31 4.90 -20.31
N LEU A 128 -2.51 4.33 -21.20
CA LEU A 128 -1.16 3.86 -20.92
C LEU A 128 -0.26 5.01 -20.43
N HIS A 129 -0.34 6.18 -21.06
CA HIS A 129 0.38 7.37 -20.60
C HIS A 129 0.04 7.73 -19.15
N ARG A 130 -1.25 7.76 -18.80
CA ARG A 130 -1.70 8.08 -17.43
C ARG A 130 -1.19 7.07 -16.39
N GLU A 131 -1.25 5.77 -16.70
CA GLU A 131 -0.77 4.74 -15.76
C GLU A 131 0.76 4.76 -15.62
N ILE A 132 1.49 5.00 -16.71
CA ILE A 132 2.95 5.17 -16.65
C ILE A 132 3.31 6.43 -15.84
N GLU A 133 2.62 7.55 -16.07
CA GLU A 133 2.82 8.79 -15.31
C GLU A 133 2.56 8.59 -13.81
N LYS A 134 1.47 7.91 -13.47
CA LYS A 134 1.15 7.56 -12.08
C LYS A 134 2.24 6.71 -11.44
N GLU A 135 2.73 5.69 -12.15
CA GLU A 135 3.80 4.83 -11.65
C GLU A 135 5.13 5.58 -11.52
N TYR A 136 5.45 6.48 -12.47
CA TYR A 136 6.62 7.36 -12.42
C TYR A 136 6.62 8.22 -11.16
N TRP A 137 5.56 8.98 -10.91
CA TRP A 137 5.47 9.84 -9.73
C TRP A 137 5.46 9.03 -8.43
N ARG A 138 4.78 7.87 -8.43
CA ARG A 138 4.77 6.97 -7.27
C ARG A 138 6.18 6.50 -6.91
N LEU A 139 6.96 6.04 -7.89
CA LEU A 139 8.34 5.58 -7.66
C LEU A 139 9.25 6.75 -7.28
N PHE A 140 9.14 7.88 -7.97
CA PHE A 140 9.92 9.09 -7.68
C PHE A 140 9.69 9.55 -6.23
N GLU A 141 8.45 9.74 -5.82
CA GLU A 141 8.10 10.15 -4.45
C GLU A 141 8.54 9.11 -3.40
N THR A 142 8.52 7.83 -3.77
CA THR A 142 8.97 6.75 -2.89
C THR A 142 10.48 6.83 -2.66
N ILE A 143 11.28 6.96 -3.73
CA ILE A 143 12.76 7.01 -3.67
C ILE A 143 13.24 8.29 -3.00
N TYR A 144 12.69 9.45 -3.38
CA TYR A 144 13.11 10.76 -2.87
C TYR A 144 12.49 11.13 -1.52
N LYS A 145 11.84 10.17 -0.88
CA LYS A 145 11.15 10.38 0.38
C LYS A 145 12.09 10.80 1.52
N ASP A 146 13.15 10.03 1.74
CA ASP A 146 14.09 10.29 2.83
C ASP A 146 14.85 11.59 2.58
N TYR A 147 15.06 11.91 1.30
CA TYR A 147 15.56 13.21 0.87
C TYR A 147 14.57 14.34 1.21
N ASN A 148 13.27 14.18 0.97
CA ASN A 148 12.26 15.17 1.35
C ASN A 148 12.15 15.35 2.86
N TRP A 149 12.23 14.26 3.63
CA TRP A 149 12.30 14.32 5.10
C TRP A 149 13.55 15.06 5.57
N TYR A 150 14.71 14.75 4.99
CA TYR A 150 15.95 15.42 5.32
C TYR A 150 15.88 16.92 4.97
N LYS A 151 15.44 17.27 3.77
CA LYS A 151 15.25 18.65 3.31
C LYS A 151 14.29 19.43 4.22
N LYS A 152 13.21 18.82 4.70
CA LYS A 152 12.25 19.47 5.61
C LYS A 152 12.80 19.63 7.03
N THR A 153 13.65 18.72 7.47
CA THR A 153 14.14 18.69 8.85
C THR A 153 15.53 19.31 9.03
N VAL A 154 16.29 19.55 7.96
CA VAL A 154 17.67 20.05 8.02
C VAL A 154 17.74 21.42 8.70
N ASP A 155 16.79 22.30 8.41
CA ASP A 155 16.70 23.66 8.97
C ASP A 155 15.97 23.70 10.33
N MET A 156 15.39 22.58 10.78
CA MET A 156 14.72 22.51 12.08
C MET A 156 15.72 22.42 13.22
N ASN A 157 15.38 23.06 14.35
CA ASN A 157 16.08 22.86 15.61
C ASN A 157 16.16 21.35 15.94
N TYR A 158 17.33 20.89 16.37
CA TYR A 158 17.59 19.51 16.78
C TYR A 158 16.53 18.97 17.74
N VAL A 159 16.12 19.77 18.73
CA VAL A 159 15.09 19.38 19.71
C VAL A 159 13.76 19.11 19.02
N PHE A 160 13.36 19.96 18.07
CA PHE A 160 12.11 19.81 17.32
C PHE A 160 12.15 18.62 16.35
N ARG A 161 13.29 18.39 15.70
CA ARG A 161 13.52 17.21 14.86
C ARG A 161 13.40 15.92 15.67
N TRP A 162 13.97 15.90 16.87
CA TRP A 162 13.88 14.76 17.77
C TRP A 162 12.45 14.57 18.29
N SER A 163 11.74 15.63 18.69
CA SER A 163 10.35 15.53 19.13
C SER A 163 9.41 15.01 18.05
N LEU A 164 9.63 15.36 16.78
CA LEU A 164 8.87 14.80 15.66
C LEU A 164 9.12 13.29 15.49
N ARG A 165 10.36 12.83 15.64
CA ARG A 165 10.67 11.39 15.60
C ARG A 165 9.98 10.64 16.75
N VAL A 166 10.02 11.21 17.95
CA VAL A 166 9.31 10.64 19.12
C VAL A 166 7.81 10.63 18.87
N SER A 167 7.25 11.72 18.32
CA SER A 167 5.83 11.83 17.97
C SER A 167 5.37 10.73 17.00
N PHE A 168 6.20 10.32 16.04
CA PHE A 168 5.87 9.18 15.18
C PHE A 168 5.84 7.84 15.93
N ILE A 169 6.77 7.63 16.86
CA ILE A 169 6.81 6.42 17.67
C ILE A 169 5.58 6.38 18.57
N VAL A 170 5.26 7.49 19.23
CA VAL A 170 4.07 7.63 20.09
C VAL A 170 2.79 7.38 19.28
N GLU A 171 2.66 7.95 18.07
CA GLU A 171 1.52 7.66 17.18
C GLU A 171 1.38 6.16 16.90
N GLN A 172 2.48 5.46 16.59
CA GLN A 172 2.45 4.00 16.34
C GLN A 172 2.09 3.19 17.59
N THR A 173 2.63 3.56 18.75
CA THR A 173 2.27 2.92 20.02
C THR A 173 0.79 3.14 20.35
N LEU A 174 0.27 4.35 20.15
CA LEU A 174 -1.14 4.66 20.37
C LEU A 174 -2.06 3.86 19.43
N TYR A 175 -1.67 3.64 18.17
CA TYR A 175 -2.39 2.73 17.27
C TYR A 175 -2.49 1.32 17.88
N ALA A 176 -1.39 0.75 18.35
CA ALA A 176 -1.38 -0.58 18.95
C ALA A 176 -2.22 -0.65 20.23
N VAL A 177 -2.08 0.34 21.12
CA VAL A 177 -2.86 0.44 22.37
C VAL A 177 -4.36 0.54 22.08
N THR A 178 -4.75 1.36 21.10
CA THR A 178 -6.15 1.51 20.67
C THR A 178 -6.72 0.16 20.20
N TRP A 179 -5.95 -0.60 19.41
CA TRP A 179 -6.35 -1.93 18.97
C TRP A 179 -6.48 -2.93 20.12
N ILE A 180 -5.56 -2.91 21.09
CA ILE A 180 -5.66 -3.75 22.30
C ILE A 180 -6.96 -3.46 23.05
N PHE A 181 -7.32 -2.19 23.23
CA PHE A 181 -8.58 -1.81 23.87
C PHE A 181 -9.80 -2.35 23.09
N PHE A 182 -9.83 -2.17 21.77
CA PHE A 182 -10.92 -2.69 20.93
C PHE A 182 -11.02 -4.22 20.96
N THR A 183 -9.89 -4.94 20.86
CA THR A 183 -9.87 -6.39 20.97
C THR A 183 -10.35 -6.85 22.35
N THR A 184 -9.93 -6.18 23.42
CA THR A 184 -10.38 -6.48 24.78
C THR A 184 -11.88 -6.24 24.94
N LEU A 185 -12.41 -5.13 24.41
CA LEU A 185 -13.86 -4.87 24.38
C LEU A 185 -14.62 -5.94 23.61
N PHE A 186 -14.11 -6.32 22.44
CA PHE A 186 -14.70 -7.36 21.61
C PHE A 186 -14.78 -8.69 22.36
N ILE A 187 -13.68 -9.12 22.99
CA ILE A 187 -13.64 -10.34 23.80
C ILE A 187 -14.62 -10.25 24.97
N LEU A 188 -14.65 -9.13 25.70
CA LEU A 188 -15.54 -8.93 26.84
C LEU A 188 -17.02 -9.02 26.44
N VAL A 189 -17.41 -8.37 25.35
CA VAL A 189 -18.79 -8.45 24.81
C VAL A 189 -19.11 -9.84 24.28
N PHE A 190 -18.15 -10.48 23.59
CA PHE A 190 -18.32 -11.84 23.08
C PHE A 190 -18.52 -12.86 24.21
N CYS A 191 -17.70 -12.79 25.27
CA CYS A 191 -17.87 -13.62 26.47
C CYS A 191 -19.21 -13.36 27.17
N GLN A 192 -19.70 -12.12 27.20
CA GLN A 192 -20.99 -11.83 27.82
C GLN A 192 -22.17 -12.43 27.03
N ILE A 193 -22.10 -12.45 25.69
CA ILE A 193 -23.18 -12.97 24.83
C ILE A 193 -23.13 -14.49 24.70
N PHE A 194 -21.94 -15.08 24.55
CA PHE A 194 -21.76 -16.49 24.20
C PHE A 194 -21.12 -17.34 25.30
N GLY A 195 -20.66 -16.73 26.40
CA GLY A 195 -19.81 -17.40 27.38
C GLY A 195 -20.52 -18.28 28.40
N GLY A 196 -21.87 -18.29 28.46
CA GLY A 196 -22.62 -19.09 29.42
C GLY A 196 -22.11 -18.88 30.86
N ASP A 197 -21.50 -19.92 31.44
CA ASP A 197 -20.94 -19.91 32.81
C ASP A 197 -19.70 -19.00 32.97
N VAL A 198 -19.09 -18.53 31.88
CA VAL A 198 -17.96 -17.59 31.87
C VAL A 198 -18.44 -16.12 31.79
N ALA A 199 -19.75 -15.90 31.66
CA ALA A 199 -20.32 -14.56 31.65
C ALA A 199 -20.09 -13.87 33.00
N LEU A 200 -19.74 -12.59 32.95
CA LEU A 200 -19.55 -11.80 34.16
C LEU A 200 -20.91 -11.45 34.76
N GLU A 201 -20.96 -11.33 36.09
CA GLU A 201 -22.12 -10.74 36.77
C GLU A 201 -22.38 -9.34 36.19
N PRO A 202 -23.65 -8.91 36.05
CA PRO A 202 -23.99 -7.66 35.38
C PRO A 202 -23.24 -6.45 35.94
N LYS A 203 -23.04 -6.39 37.26
CA LYS A 203 -22.33 -5.29 37.92
C LYS A 203 -20.85 -5.23 37.52
N ASP A 204 -20.17 -6.37 37.55
CA ASP A 204 -18.76 -6.50 37.19
C ASP A 204 -18.53 -6.29 35.68
N PHE A 205 -19.48 -6.74 34.85
CA PHE A 205 -19.47 -6.47 33.42
C PHE A 205 -19.56 -4.97 33.14
N HIS A 206 -20.54 -4.27 33.74
CA HIS A 206 -20.71 -2.84 33.53
C HIS A 206 -19.46 -2.06 33.96
N GLU A 207 -18.91 -2.33 35.15
CA GLU A 207 -17.72 -1.64 35.63
C GLU A 207 -16.52 -1.84 34.69
N LYS A 208 -16.20 -3.09 34.33
CA LYS A 208 -15.08 -3.40 33.41
C LYS A 208 -15.32 -2.82 32.01
N PHE A 209 -16.54 -2.90 31.50
CA PHE A 209 -16.91 -2.33 30.22
C PHE A 209 -16.69 -0.82 30.19
N TYR A 210 -17.17 -0.09 31.20
CA TYR A 210 -17.00 1.37 31.27
C TYR A 210 -15.52 1.77 31.38
N VAL A 211 -14.72 1.08 32.21
CA VAL A 211 -13.29 1.36 32.35
C VAL A 211 -12.55 1.15 31.04
N ILE A 212 -12.81 0.03 30.34
CA ILE A 212 -12.14 -0.28 29.07
C ILE A 212 -12.62 0.68 27.97
N MET A 213 -13.90 1.05 27.94
CA MET A 213 -14.45 2.05 27.02
C MET A 213 -13.82 3.43 27.20
N LEU A 214 -13.64 3.87 28.45
CA LEU A 214 -12.99 5.15 28.76
C LEU A 214 -11.51 5.12 28.36
N GLY A 215 -10.83 3.99 28.60
CA GLY A 215 -9.47 3.73 28.10
C GLY A 215 -9.38 3.79 26.57
N ALA A 216 -10.31 3.14 25.87
CA ALA A 216 -10.39 3.17 24.41
C ALA A 216 -10.60 4.60 23.90
N PHE A 217 -11.54 5.34 24.49
CA PHE A 217 -11.87 6.70 24.08
C PHE A 217 -10.72 7.69 24.31
N SER A 218 -10.08 7.62 25.47
CA SER A 218 -8.88 8.44 25.76
C SER A 218 -7.72 8.08 24.83
N SER A 219 -7.51 6.80 24.51
CA SER A 219 -6.48 6.36 23.55
C SER A 219 -6.75 6.87 22.14
N LEU A 220 -8.02 6.92 21.71
CA LEU A 220 -8.43 7.48 20.43
C LEU A 220 -8.18 8.98 20.35
N ILE A 221 -8.55 9.74 21.38
CA ILE A 221 -8.30 11.19 21.43
C ILE A 221 -6.81 11.47 21.31
N ALA A 222 -5.98 10.77 22.09
CA ALA A 222 -4.54 10.90 22.02
C ALA A 222 -4.01 10.54 20.62
N LEU A 223 -4.49 9.44 20.04
CA LEU A 223 -4.11 9.02 18.69
C LEU A 223 -4.43 10.10 17.66
N TYR A 224 -5.64 10.67 17.67
CA TYR A 224 -6.05 11.72 16.75
C TYR A 224 -5.19 12.98 16.92
N PHE A 225 -4.84 13.37 18.15
CA PHE A 225 -3.95 14.50 18.40
C PHE A 225 -2.57 14.28 17.77
N PHE A 226 -1.95 13.13 18.03
CA PHE A 226 -0.62 12.82 17.46
C PHE A 226 -0.67 12.64 15.94
N MET A 227 -1.75 12.07 15.40
CA MET A 227 -1.99 12.02 13.95
C MET A 227 -2.04 13.43 13.35
N PHE A 228 -2.75 14.36 14.01
CA PHE A 228 -2.85 15.75 13.56
C PHE A 228 -1.50 16.45 13.58
N VAL A 229 -0.75 16.38 14.69
CA VAL A 229 0.61 16.94 14.80
C VAL A 229 1.48 16.40 13.67
N ASN A 230 1.51 15.08 13.52
CA ASN A 230 2.34 14.45 12.50
C ASN A 230 1.85 14.71 11.06
N TYR A 231 0.56 15.00 10.87
CA TYR A 231 0.02 15.44 9.58
C TYR A 231 0.54 16.84 9.26
N VAL A 232 0.29 17.82 10.12
CA VAL A 232 0.68 19.22 9.93
C VAL A 232 2.18 19.37 9.65
N PHE A 233 3.02 18.63 10.40
CA PHE A 233 4.47 18.79 10.28
C PHE A 233 5.12 17.82 9.28
N ALA A 234 4.46 16.74 8.86
CA ALA A 234 5.13 15.67 8.11
C ALA A 234 4.32 14.98 7.00
N ASP A 235 3.18 15.53 6.56
CA ASP A 235 2.33 14.91 5.50
C ASP A 235 3.13 14.50 4.24
N ASP A 236 3.97 15.41 3.72
CA ASP A 236 4.76 15.18 2.49
C ASP A 236 5.98 14.24 2.66
N THR A 237 6.20 13.75 3.88
CA THR A 237 7.39 12.97 4.25
C THR A 237 7.05 11.58 4.80
N LYS A 238 5.76 11.27 4.98
CA LYS A 238 5.32 10.05 5.67
C LYS A 238 5.43 8.80 4.79
N GLN A 239 6.05 7.75 5.34
CA GLN A 239 6.17 6.37 4.80
C GLN A 239 4.91 5.53 4.96
N LYS A 240 3.90 6.07 5.63
CA LYS A 240 2.63 5.39 5.75
C LYS A 240 1.89 5.52 4.43
N LYS A 241 1.78 4.39 3.72
CA LYS A 241 0.56 4.05 2.99
C LYS A 241 -0.61 4.63 3.80
N LYS A 242 -1.34 5.59 3.23
CA LYS A 242 -2.48 6.21 3.91
C LYS A 242 -3.40 5.07 4.36
N PHE A 243 -4.21 5.25 5.40
CA PHE A 243 -5.26 4.27 5.71
C PHE A 243 -6.07 3.95 4.44
N MET A 244 -6.27 4.96 3.59
CA MET A 244 -6.81 4.80 2.24
C MET A 244 -6.02 3.83 1.35
N ASP A 245 -4.69 3.78 1.38
CA ASP A 245 -3.92 2.82 0.57
C ASP A 245 -4.04 1.38 1.08
N TYR A 246 -4.13 1.18 2.41
CA TYR A 246 -4.40 -0.14 3.00
C TYR A 246 -5.85 -0.58 2.79
N ALA A 247 -6.80 0.34 2.98
CA ALA A 247 -8.22 0.11 2.73
C ALA A 247 -8.47 -0.12 1.24
N THR A 248 -7.81 0.62 0.34
CA THR A 248 -7.89 0.43 -1.11
C THR A 248 -7.23 -0.88 -1.50
N ALA A 249 -6.06 -1.25 -0.97
CA ALA A 249 -5.46 -2.55 -1.24
C ALA A 249 -6.34 -3.72 -0.76
N GLY A 250 -6.95 -3.59 0.43
CA GLY A 250 -7.92 -4.54 0.97
C GLY A 250 -9.18 -4.63 0.12
N LEU A 251 -9.82 -3.50 -0.20
CA LEU A 251 -11.00 -3.41 -1.07
C LEU A 251 -10.72 -3.96 -2.47
N THR A 252 -9.58 -3.62 -3.06
CA THR A 252 -9.18 -4.11 -4.40
C THR A 252 -9.02 -5.63 -4.35
N SER A 253 -8.39 -6.18 -3.31
CA SER A 253 -8.24 -7.64 -3.16
C SER A 253 -9.59 -8.38 -2.99
N VAL A 254 -10.58 -7.73 -2.36
CA VAL A 254 -11.94 -8.27 -2.19
C VAL A 254 -12.71 -8.17 -3.50
N ILE A 255 -12.63 -7.04 -4.20
CA ILE A 255 -13.26 -6.82 -5.51
C ILE A 255 -12.69 -7.78 -6.55
N ASP A 256 -11.37 -7.99 -6.58
CA ASP A 256 -10.73 -8.94 -7.48
C ASP A 256 -11.18 -10.39 -7.20
N LYS A 257 -11.32 -10.77 -5.93
CA LYS A 257 -11.87 -12.09 -5.55
C LYS A 257 -13.33 -12.25 -5.97
N ILE A 258 -14.14 -11.20 -5.86
CA ILE A 258 -15.54 -11.21 -6.31
C ILE A 258 -15.59 -11.33 -7.83
N HIS A 259 -14.77 -10.58 -8.55
CA HIS A 259 -14.71 -10.61 -10.01
C HIS A 259 -14.27 -11.98 -10.53
N LEU A 260 -13.28 -12.61 -9.90
CA LEU A 260 -12.86 -13.98 -10.21
C LEU A 260 -13.99 -15.00 -9.95
N LYS A 261 -14.69 -14.90 -8.81
CA LYS A 261 -15.86 -15.76 -8.54
C LYS A 261 -16.98 -15.59 -9.56
N ILE A 262 -17.25 -14.37 -10.02
CA ILE A 262 -18.27 -14.10 -11.05
C ILE A 262 -17.84 -14.71 -12.40
N LYS A 263 -16.56 -14.64 -12.72
CA LYS A 263 -16.00 -15.24 -13.94
C LYS A 263 -16.12 -16.77 -13.90
N ASP A 264 -15.68 -17.41 -12.82
CA ASP A 264 -15.78 -18.86 -12.63
C ASP A 264 -17.25 -19.35 -12.68
N TRP A 265 -18.17 -18.57 -12.13
CA TRP A 265 -19.60 -18.89 -12.16
C TRP A 265 -20.19 -18.82 -13.59
N LYS A 266 -19.77 -17.82 -14.39
CA LYS A 266 -20.18 -17.72 -15.80
C LYS A 266 -19.58 -18.82 -16.66
N GLU A 267 -18.33 -19.21 -16.43
CA GLU A 267 -17.69 -20.31 -17.15
C GLU A 267 -18.40 -21.65 -16.86
N LYS A 268 -18.67 -21.96 -15.59
CA LYS A 268 -19.43 -23.17 -15.20
C LYS A 268 -20.84 -23.22 -15.80
N ARG A 269 -21.53 -22.07 -15.84
CA ARG A 269 -22.87 -21.99 -16.44
C ARG A 269 -22.83 -22.24 -17.95
N ASN A 270 -21.83 -21.69 -18.65
CA ASN A 270 -21.65 -21.88 -20.09
C ASN A 270 -21.15 -23.29 -20.47
N GLU A 271 -20.57 -24.03 -19.51
CA GLU A 271 -20.22 -25.45 -19.66
C GLU A 271 -21.46 -26.33 -19.48
N GLN A 272 -22.30 -26.05 -18.47
CA GLN A 272 -23.57 -26.75 -18.27
C GLN A 272 -24.54 -26.56 -19.45
N GLU A 273 -24.70 -25.32 -19.94
CA GLU A 273 -25.52 -25.04 -21.13
C GLU A 273 -24.96 -25.69 -22.43
N ARG A 274 -23.72 -26.18 -22.43
CA ARG A 274 -23.11 -26.91 -23.56
C ARG A 274 -23.15 -28.43 -23.41
N GLU A 275 -23.39 -28.94 -22.21
CA GLU A 275 -23.60 -30.37 -21.95
C GLU A 275 -25.08 -30.77 -22.08
N ASP A 276 -25.99 -29.80 -21.99
CA ASP A 276 -27.44 -29.98 -22.11
C ASP A 276 -27.99 -29.79 -23.56
N ASP A 277 -27.15 -29.37 -24.52
CA ASP A 277 -27.44 -29.22 -25.97
C ASP A 277 -26.85 -30.39 -26.80
#